data_AF-A0A3M4UC00-F1
#
_entry.id   AF-A0A3M4UC00-F1
#
_cell.length_a   1.000
_cell.length_b   1.000
_cell.length_c   1.000
_cell.angle_alpha   90.00
_cell.angle_beta   90.00
_cell.angle_gamma   90.00
#
_symmetry.space_group_name_H-M   'P 1'
#
loop_
_entity.id
_entity.type
_entity.pdbx_description
1 polymer ?
#
loop_
_entity_poly.entity_id
_entity_poly.type
_entity_poly.pdbx_seq_one_letter_code
_entity_poly.pdbx_strand_id
1 'polypeptide(L)'
;MIFGSHGYRRFNTEVTVGLGNIRCGYLNHEVKSARQDYPKEPLSKVDVFSYTGQALFGSHVAHQRTEPERKALLEQLGAAIPTVVSNCRSNPDHRYGDYLPAPVRVLMAGLAEGSE
;
A
#
# COMPACT_ATOMS: atom_id res chain seq x y z
N MET A 1 12.02 -10.61 -11.68
CA MET A 1 10.86 -9.84 -12.17
C MET A 1 11.06 -8.40 -11.76
N ILE A 2 11.21 -7.50 -12.74
CA ILE A 2 11.31 -6.06 -12.53
C ILE A 2 9.94 -5.51 -12.94
N PHE A 3 9.15 -5.01 -11.99
CA PHE A 3 7.88 -4.37 -12.28
C PHE A 3 7.94 -2.91 -11.85
N GLY A 4 7.80 -2.05 -12.85
CA GLY A 4 7.69 -0.60 -12.78
C GLY A 4 7.14 -0.18 -14.13
N SER A 5 5.82 -0.27 -14.29
CA SER A 5 5.16 0.26 -15.47
C SER A 5 5.06 1.77 -15.29
N HIS A 6 6.04 2.48 -15.86
CA HIS A 6 6.20 3.94 -15.91
C HIS A 6 7.09 4.57 -14.84
N GLY A 7 8.40 4.64 -15.14
CA GLY A 7 9.02 5.90 -15.60
C GLY A 7 9.09 7.13 -14.69
N TYR A 8 8.42 7.19 -13.54
CA TYR A 8 8.64 8.23 -12.55
C TYR A 8 9.27 7.60 -11.31
N ARG A 9 10.53 8.00 -11.09
CA ARG A 9 11.32 7.93 -9.85
C ARG A 9 10.84 6.83 -8.89
N ARG A 10 11.52 5.68 -8.98
CA ARG A 10 11.55 4.59 -7.99
C ARG A 10 11.04 5.10 -6.65
N PHE A 11 9.95 4.50 -6.14
CA PHE A 11 9.64 4.52 -4.71
C PHE A 11 10.98 4.52 -3.98
N ASN A 12 11.34 5.65 -3.35
CA ASN A 12 12.71 5.83 -2.91
C ASN A 12 12.97 4.70 -1.93
N THR A 13 13.85 3.76 -2.32
CA THR A 13 14.17 2.58 -1.52
C THR A 13 14.85 2.97 -0.20
N GLU A 14 15.21 4.25 -0.04
CA GLU A 14 15.63 4.87 1.23
C GLU A 14 14.48 5.29 2.14
N VAL A 15 13.21 5.13 1.73
CA VAL A 15 12.07 5.16 2.66
C VAL A 15 12.01 3.77 3.29
N THR A 16 13.00 3.51 4.16
CA THR A 16 13.11 2.36 5.09
C THR A 16 12.03 2.41 6.19
N VAL A 17 10.91 3.04 5.89
CA VAL A 17 9.77 3.20 6.80
C VAL A 17 8.76 2.21 6.28
N GLY A 18 8.59 1.08 6.98
CA GLY A 18 7.72 -0.01 6.54
C GLY A 18 6.38 0.53 6.02
N LEU A 19 5.81 -0.07 4.96
CA LEU A 19 4.70 0.47 4.15
C LEU A 19 3.56 1.11 4.97
N GLY A 20 3.26 0.60 6.17
CA GLY A 20 2.26 1.20 7.08
C GLY A 20 2.61 2.58 7.64
N ASN A 21 3.88 2.98 7.67
CA ASN A 21 4.37 4.24 8.23
C ASN A 21 4.40 5.39 7.22
N ILE A 22 4.02 5.15 5.96
CA ILE A 22 3.89 6.19 4.94
C ILE A 22 2.89 7.24 5.43
N ARG A 23 3.25 8.53 5.38
CA ARG A 23 2.33 9.62 5.73
C ARG A 23 1.21 9.71 4.70
N CYS A 24 -0.01 9.96 5.16
CA CYS A 24 -1.16 10.20 4.30
C CYS A 24 -0.95 11.38 3.33
N GLY A 25 -0.18 12.40 3.71
CA GLY A 25 0.21 13.49 2.82
C GLY A 25 0.97 13.00 1.56
N TYR A 26 1.81 11.98 1.71
CA TYR A 26 2.48 11.34 0.57
C TYR A 26 1.49 10.58 -0.30
N LEU A 27 0.62 9.76 0.30
CA LEU A 27 -0.44 9.06 -0.44
C LEU A 27 -1.34 10.04 -1.22
N ASN A 28 -1.69 11.17 -0.61
CA ASN A 28 -2.52 12.20 -1.24
C ASN A 28 -1.82 12.80 -2.48
N HIS A 29 -0.50 13.00 -2.41
CA HIS A 29 0.29 13.44 -3.56
C HIS A 29 0.26 12.40 -4.68
N GLU A 30 0.55 11.14 -4.37
CA GLU A 30 0.56 10.04 -5.33
C GLU A 30 -0.80 9.84 -6.00
N VAL A 31 -1.89 9.88 -5.22
CA VAL A 31 -3.26 9.78 -5.76
C VAL A 31 -3.60 10.97 -6.64
N LYS A 32 -3.17 12.19 -6.28
CA LYS A 32 -3.39 13.38 -7.10
C LYS A 32 -2.66 13.26 -8.43
N SER A 33 -1.38 12.90 -8.42
CA SER A 33 -0.58 12.67 -9.63
C SER A 33 -1.21 11.60 -10.52
N ALA A 34 -1.56 10.44 -9.96
CA ALA A 34 -2.19 9.35 -10.71
C ALA A 34 -3.54 9.77 -11.34
N ARG A 35 -4.35 10.57 -10.64
CA ARG A 35 -5.61 11.09 -11.18
C ARG A 35 -5.41 12.12 -12.29
N GLN A 36 -4.32 12.89 -12.25
CA GLN A 36 -3.99 13.86 -13.29
C GLN A 36 -3.48 13.15 -14.56
N ASP A 37 -2.57 12.20 -14.39
CA ASP A 37 -1.92 11.51 -15.52
C ASP A 37 -2.84 10.43 -16.12
N TYR A 38 -3.59 9.74 -15.27
CA TYR A 38 -4.38 8.56 -15.63
C TYR A 38 -5.76 8.53 -14.94
N PRO A 39 -6.67 9.47 -15.25
CA PRO A 39 -7.94 9.66 -14.53
C PRO A 39 -8.86 8.42 -14.54
N LYS A 40 -8.74 7.58 -15.58
CA LYS A 40 -9.55 6.36 -15.78
C LYS A 40 -8.94 5.12 -15.14
N GLU A 41 -7.70 5.17 -14.68
CA GLU A 41 -7.07 4.01 -14.05
C GLU A 41 -7.55 3.81 -12.61
N PRO A 42 -7.62 2.55 -12.15
CA PRO A 42 -8.02 2.27 -10.79
C PRO A 42 -6.92 2.70 -9.81
N LEU A 43 -7.32 3.21 -8.65
CA LEU A 43 -6.38 3.64 -7.62
C LEU A 43 -5.54 2.49 -7.03
N SER A 44 -5.92 1.23 -7.26
CA SER A 44 -5.09 0.07 -6.93
C SER A 44 -3.74 0.05 -7.66
N LYS A 45 -3.60 0.79 -8.76
CA LYS A 45 -2.34 0.95 -9.49
C LYS A 45 -1.42 2.03 -8.93
N VAL A 46 -1.90 2.88 -8.03
CA VAL A 46 -1.03 3.84 -7.33
C VAL A 46 0.01 3.06 -6.53
N ASP A 47 1.26 3.48 -6.62
CA ASP A 47 2.43 2.75 -6.11
C ASP A 47 2.23 2.22 -4.69
N VAL A 48 1.77 3.07 -3.77
CA VAL A 48 1.53 2.70 -2.36
C VAL A 48 0.59 1.49 -2.23
N PHE A 49 -0.51 1.45 -3.00
CA PHE A 49 -1.45 0.33 -2.98
C PHE A 49 -0.89 -0.89 -3.70
N SER A 50 -0.20 -0.69 -4.83
CA SER A 50 0.46 -1.76 -5.58
C SER A 50 1.50 -2.49 -4.71
N TYR A 51 2.37 -1.76 -4.02
CA TYR A 51 3.36 -2.33 -3.11
C TYR A 51 2.74 -3.00 -1.89
N THR A 52 1.67 -2.42 -1.32
CA THR A 52 0.92 -3.08 -0.24
C THR A 52 0.35 -4.43 -0.70
N GLY A 53 -0.21 -4.49 -1.92
CA GLY A 53 -0.68 -5.72 -2.53
C GLY A 53 0.43 -6.74 -2.76
N GLN A 54 1.60 -6.31 -3.24
CA GLN A 54 2.76 -7.20 -3.41
C GLN A 54 3.27 -7.74 -2.07
N ALA A 55 3.31 -6.92 -1.02
CA ALA A 55 3.74 -7.31 0.31
C ALA A 55 2.86 -8.43 0.91
N LEU A 56 1.56 -8.45 0.59
CA LEU A 56 0.66 -9.55 0.97
C LEU A 56 1.07 -10.89 0.35
N PHE A 57 1.80 -10.90 -0.76
CA PHE A 57 2.32 -12.10 -1.41
C PHE A 57 3.81 -12.36 -1.13
N GLY A 58 4.46 -11.52 -0.33
CA GLY A 58 5.83 -11.69 0.11
C GLY A 58 6.03 -12.93 0.98
N SER A 59 7.28 -13.39 1.08
CA SER A 59 7.66 -14.60 1.84
C SER A 59 7.16 -14.55 3.28
N HIS A 60 7.35 -13.44 4.00
CA HIS A 60 6.89 -13.26 5.38
C HIS A 60 5.40 -13.59 5.56
N VAL A 61 4.53 -13.04 4.71
CA VAL A 61 3.08 -13.29 4.77
C VAL A 61 2.76 -14.72 4.32
N ALA A 62 3.49 -15.27 3.35
CA ALA A 62 3.32 -16.65 2.89
C ALA A 62 3.61 -17.71 3.96
N HIS A 63 4.48 -17.41 4.95
CA HIS A 63 4.70 -18.28 6.10
C HIS A 63 3.53 -18.26 7.11
N GLN A 64 2.72 -17.21 7.10
CA GLN A 64 1.62 -17.01 8.06
C GLN A 64 0.24 -17.32 7.47
N ARG A 65 0.09 -17.24 6.14
CA ARG A 65 -1.18 -17.28 5.43
C ARG A 65 -1.07 -18.13 4.16
N THR A 66 -2.08 -18.95 3.93
CA THR A 66 -2.24 -19.70 2.68
C THR A 66 -2.47 -18.77 1.49
N GLU A 67 -2.27 -19.26 0.27
CA GLU A 67 -2.54 -18.45 -0.93
C GLU A 67 -3.98 -17.94 -1.03
N PRO A 68 -5.04 -18.74 -0.76
CA PRO A 68 -6.42 -18.24 -0.77
C PRO A 68 -6.65 -17.11 0.25
N GLU A 69 -6.08 -17.21 1.45
CA GLU A 69 -6.16 -16.14 2.45
C GLU A 69 -5.47 -14.86 1.97
N ARG A 70 -4.31 -14.97 1.32
CA ARG A 70 -3.60 -13.81 0.75
C ARG A 70 -4.37 -13.16 -0.39
N LYS A 71 -5.08 -13.93 -1.22
CA LYS A 71 -6.01 -13.41 -2.24
C LYS A 71 -7.18 -12.65 -1.61
N ALA A 72 -7.80 -13.20 -0.57
CA ALA A 72 -8.88 -12.53 0.15
C ALA A 72 -8.42 -11.21 0.79
N LEU A 73 -7.19 -11.17 1.33
CA LEU A 73 -6.59 -9.94 1.86
C LEU A 73 -6.36 -8.88 0.77
N LEU A 74 -5.94 -9.30 -0.43
CA LEU A 74 -5.77 -8.39 -1.58
C LEU A 74 -7.10 -7.82 -2.05
N GLU A 75 -8.15 -8.63 -2.12
CA GLU A 75 -9.51 -8.17 -2.44
C GLU A 75 -10.03 -7.19 -1.39
N GLN A 76 -9.83 -7.50 -0.11
CA GLN A 76 -10.20 -6.61 1.00
C GLN A 76 -9.44 -5.28 0.94
N LEU A 77 -8.15 -5.30 0.62
CA LEU A 77 -7.36 -4.09 0.38
C LEU A 77 -7.98 -3.27 -0.76
N GLY A 78 -8.24 -3.91 -1.92
CA GLY A 78 -8.83 -3.26 -3.09
C GLY A 78 -10.17 -2.59 -2.81
N ALA A 79 -11.06 -3.27 -2.06
CA ALA A 79 -12.35 -2.74 -1.65
C ALA A 79 -12.23 -1.56 -0.68
N ALA A 80 -11.18 -1.53 0.16
CA ALA A 80 -10.97 -0.48 1.15
C ALA A 80 -10.32 0.78 0.59
N ILE A 81 -9.71 0.74 -0.61
CA ILE A 81 -8.96 1.86 -1.22
C ILE A 81 -9.74 3.19 -1.16
N PRO A 82 -11.02 3.28 -1.58
CA PRO A 82 -11.73 4.56 -1.59
C PRO A 82 -11.85 5.17 -0.18
N THR A 83 -12.11 4.34 0.83
CA THR A 83 -12.22 4.75 2.23
C THR A 83 -10.86 5.18 2.79
N VAL A 84 -9.79 4.45 2.48
CA VAL A 84 -8.42 4.81 2.89
C VAL A 84 -8.01 6.15 2.31
N VAL A 85 -8.24 6.36 1.02
CA VAL A 85 -7.93 7.64 0.34
C VAL A 85 -8.74 8.78 0.94
N SER A 86 -10.02 8.56 1.22
CA SER A 86 -10.87 9.57 1.87
C SER A 86 -10.34 9.96 3.25
N ASN A 87 -9.98 8.97 4.08
CA ASN A 87 -9.45 9.21 5.42
C ASN A 87 -8.09 9.91 5.38
N CYS A 88 -7.19 9.50 4.49
CA CYS A 88 -5.89 10.14 4.33
C CYS A 88 -6.00 11.57 3.80
N ARG A 89 -6.99 11.87 2.94
CA ARG A 89 -7.23 13.23 2.46
C ARG A 89 -7.60 14.17 3.61
N SER A 90 -8.38 13.69 4.57
CA SER A 90 -8.78 14.47 5.75
C SER A 90 -7.70 14.55 6.83
N ASN A 91 -6.70 13.66 6.80
CA ASN A 91 -5.70 13.52 7.87
C ASN A 91 -4.28 13.37 7.29
N PRO A 92 -3.70 14.42 6.68
CA PRO A 92 -2.43 14.31 5.95
C PRO A 92 -1.23 13.95 6.83
N ASP A 93 -1.25 14.28 8.11
CA ASP A 93 -0.15 14.00 9.05
C ASP A 93 -0.22 12.59 9.66
N HIS A 94 -1.33 11.87 9.48
CA HIS A 94 -1.51 10.50 9.96
C HIS A 94 -0.78 9.48 9.06
N ARG A 95 -0.68 8.24 9.55
CA ARG A 95 -0.06 7.14 8.81
C ARG A 95 -1.10 6.40 7.99
N TYR A 96 -0.75 6.08 6.76
CA TYR A 96 -1.55 5.26 5.85
C TYR A 96 -1.94 3.91 6.47
N GLY A 97 -1.01 3.28 7.19
CA GLY A 97 -1.21 2.00 7.85
C GLY A 97 -2.33 2.01 8.89
N ASP A 98 -2.61 3.16 9.51
CA ASP A 98 -3.68 3.28 10.52
C ASP A 98 -5.07 3.11 9.91
N TYR A 99 -5.21 3.44 8.62
CA TYR A 99 -6.47 3.35 7.87
C TYR A 99 -6.63 2.04 7.09
N LEU A 100 -5.59 1.20 7.05
CA LEU A 100 -5.68 -0.11 6.42
C LEU A 100 -6.69 -1.03 7.14
N PRO A 101 -7.32 -1.97 6.41
CA PRO A 101 -8.12 -3.01 7.04
C PRO A 101 -7.33 -3.75 8.12
N ALA A 102 -7.93 -4.02 9.27
CA ALA A 102 -7.23 -4.58 10.43
C ALA A 102 -6.37 -5.83 10.12
N PRO A 103 -6.84 -6.81 9.31
CA PRO A 103 -6.01 -7.97 8.94
C PRO A 103 -4.75 -7.60 8.15
N VAL A 104 -4.85 -6.62 7.24
CA VAL A 104 -3.73 -6.11 6.45
C VAL A 104 -2.77 -5.32 7.34
N ARG A 105 -3.31 -4.46 8.22
CA ARG A 105 -2.51 -3.64 9.14
C ARG A 105 -1.60 -4.47 10.05
N VAL A 106 -2.11 -5.57 10.61
CA VAL A 106 -1.32 -6.47 11.47
C VAL A 106 -0.14 -7.08 10.70
N LEU A 107 -0.36 -7.50 9.46
CA LEU A 107 0.70 -8.05 8.61
C LEU A 107 1.74 -7.00 8.23
N MET A 108 1.30 -5.76 7.97
CA MET A 108 2.20 -4.65 7.64
C MET A 108 3.04 -4.20 8.85
N ALA A 109 2.51 -4.30 10.06
CA ALA A 109 3.27 -4.04 11.29
C ALA A 109 4.41 -5.06 11.47
N GLY A 110 4.12 -6.35 11.31
CA GLY A 110 5.16 -7.40 11.41
C GLY A 110 6.24 -7.32 10.33
N LEU A 111 5.93 -6.77 9.15
CA LEU A 111 6.93 -6.52 8.10
C LEU A 111 7.93 -5.40 8.47
N ALA A 112 7.54 -4.45 9.30
CA ALA A 112 8.42 -3.38 9.78
C ALA A 112 9.40 -3.88 10.86
N GLU A 113 9.07 -4.97 11.54
CA GLU A 113 9.86 -5.55 12.64
C GLU A 113 10.87 -6.62 12.15
N GLY A 114 10.66 -7.23 10.98
CA GLY A 114 11.53 -8.29 10.44
C GLY A 114 12.72 -7.83 9.60
N SER A 115 13.12 -6.56 9.68
CA SER A 115 14.34 -6.05 9.03
C SER A 115 15.49 -6.02 10.04
N GLU A 116 15.94 -7.21 10.44
CA GLU A 116 17.20 -7.42 11.18
C GLU A 116 18.26 -8.00 10.24
#